data_AF-A0A355GEH6-F1
#
_entry.id   AF-A0A355GEH6-F1
#
_cell.length_a   1.000
_cell.length_b   1.000
_cell.length_c   1.000
_cell.angle_alpha   90.00
_cell.angle_beta   90.00
_cell.angle_gamma   90.00
#
_symmetry.space_group_name_H-M   'P 1'
#
loop_
_entity.id
_entity.type
_entity.pdbx_description
1 polymer ?
#
loop_
_entity_poly.entity_id
_entity_poly.type
_entity_poly.pdbx_seq_one_letter_code
_entity_poly.pdbx_strand_id
1 'polypeptide(L)'
;IDGIAFYRLHVGTYPRPTAVYPAGGQLGTKQQVTFKGNTIDNLVQEFQLPDKPDAEFELFASDAGGSAPSGNVFRLFPHGNSMEQEPNNDLKTASAAALPNAFNGIIKKEGDIDFFKFQAKKDQTLEIECYARRIRSPLDPVVNLYNEKSQRLGGNDDSRGPDSYFRYKFPADGEYFISITDHLSRGGEDFVYRIEMLPVSPALELGIPRNARYSQERQTIVVARGNRFAAVISAQRTNFGGEIALDTSNFPKGVSVVA
;
A
#
# COMPACT_ATOMS: atom_id res chain seq x y z
N ILE A 1 18.82 -20.14 -18.25
CA ILE A 1 18.72 -19.38 -16.97
C ILE A 1 19.82 -19.98 -16.11
N ASP A 2 20.99 -19.36 -16.14
CA ASP A 2 22.17 -19.88 -15.47
C ASP A 2 21.96 -19.69 -13.96
N GLY A 3 21.83 -20.79 -13.22
CA GLY A 3 21.40 -20.89 -11.83
C GLY A 3 22.36 -20.28 -10.80
N ILE A 4 22.80 -19.05 -11.02
CA ILE A 4 23.64 -18.29 -10.09
C ILE A 4 22.69 -17.64 -9.08
N ALA A 5 22.43 -18.35 -7.98
CA ALA A 5 21.83 -17.76 -6.80
C ALA A 5 22.92 -17.04 -5.99
N PHE A 6 22.79 -15.73 -5.83
CA PHE A 6 23.66 -14.96 -4.95
C PHE A 6 23.11 -15.04 -3.52
N TYR A 7 23.90 -15.61 -2.60
CA TYR A 7 23.59 -15.60 -1.18
C TYR A 7 24.28 -14.42 -0.50
N ARG A 8 23.57 -13.76 0.42
CA ARG A 8 24.15 -12.74 1.29
C ARG A 8 24.03 -13.19 2.73
N LEU A 9 25.18 -13.50 3.34
CA LEU A 9 25.28 -13.80 4.77
C LEU A 9 25.69 -12.53 5.52
N HIS A 10 24.98 -12.22 6.59
CA HIS A 10 25.39 -11.21 7.54
C HIS A 10 25.69 -11.91 8.87
N VAL A 11 26.87 -11.68 9.45
CA VAL A 11 27.27 -12.16 10.79
C VAL A 11 27.58 -10.96 11.67
N GLY A 12 26.93 -10.85 12.83
CA GLY A 12 27.12 -9.75 13.77
C GLY A 12 26.07 -9.72 14.87
N THR A 13 26.12 -8.68 15.70
CA THR A 13 25.27 -8.48 16.89
C THR A 13 24.16 -7.44 16.69
N TYR A 14 23.98 -6.95 15.47
CA TYR A 14 22.95 -5.98 15.12
C TYR A 14 21.53 -6.56 15.25
N PRO A 15 20.50 -5.71 15.42
CA PRO A 15 19.12 -6.14 15.51
C PRO A 15 18.64 -6.76 14.19
N ARG A 16 17.76 -7.77 14.28
CA ARG A 16 17.14 -8.47 13.13
C ARG A 16 15.61 -8.52 13.28
N PRO A 17 14.90 -7.39 13.06
CA PRO A 17 13.45 -7.38 13.15
C PRO A 17 12.83 -8.13 11.98
N THR A 18 11.74 -8.83 12.25
CA THR A 18 10.92 -9.45 11.21
C THR A 18 9.76 -8.54 10.80
N ALA A 19 9.33 -7.60 11.66
CA ALA A 19 8.28 -6.65 11.36
C ALA A 19 8.48 -5.28 12.05
N VAL A 20 7.66 -4.30 11.65
CA VAL A 20 7.63 -2.93 12.21
C VAL A 20 6.18 -2.56 12.47
N TYR A 21 5.89 -2.04 13.66
CA TYR A 21 4.55 -1.60 14.05
C TYR A 21 4.54 -0.12 14.50
N PRO A 22 3.67 0.74 13.94
CA PRO A 22 2.82 0.50 12.77
C PRO A 22 3.66 0.20 11.53
N ALA A 23 3.07 -0.45 10.52
CA ALA A 23 3.79 -0.81 9.29
C ALA A 23 3.88 0.33 8.26
N GLY A 24 3.55 1.56 8.67
CA GLY A 24 3.62 2.74 7.85
C GLY A 24 3.32 4.01 8.63
N GLY A 25 3.48 5.17 7.98
CA GLY A 25 3.28 6.47 8.60
C GLY A 25 3.02 7.58 7.60
N GLN A 26 2.64 8.74 8.13
CA GLN A 26 2.27 9.90 7.33
C GLN A 26 3.51 10.56 6.69
N LEU A 27 3.42 10.89 5.41
CA LEU A 27 4.46 11.63 4.70
C LEU A 27 4.85 12.92 5.43
N GLY A 28 6.15 13.17 5.54
CA GLY A 28 6.74 14.38 6.13
C GLY A 28 6.67 14.46 7.66
N THR A 29 6.10 13.48 8.35
CA THR A 29 5.98 13.52 9.82
C THR A 29 7.08 12.73 10.51
N LYS A 30 7.27 13.02 11.79
CA LYS A 30 7.96 12.09 12.70
C LYS A 30 7.05 10.90 12.98
N GLN A 31 7.62 9.70 13.01
CA GLN A 31 6.89 8.49 13.32
C GLN A 31 7.72 7.63 14.27
N GLN A 32 7.16 7.39 15.46
CA GLN A 32 7.65 6.38 16.38
C GLN A 32 7.20 5.00 15.89
N VAL A 33 8.10 4.03 15.88
CA VAL A 33 7.83 2.65 15.49
C VAL A 33 8.42 1.69 16.52
N THR A 34 7.79 0.53 16.65
CA THR A 34 8.29 -0.60 17.42
C THR A 34 8.70 -1.70 16.45
N PHE A 35 9.99 -2.04 16.45
CA PHE A 35 10.50 -3.20 15.74
C PHE A 35 10.13 -4.48 16.49
N LYS A 36 9.62 -5.46 15.75
CA LYS A 36 9.12 -6.75 16.25
C LYS A 36 9.94 -7.91 15.68
N GLY A 37 9.98 -9.02 16.41
CA GLY A 37 10.56 -10.28 15.95
C GLY A 37 11.25 -11.07 17.06
N ASN A 38 11.54 -12.34 16.79
CA ASN A 38 12.01 -13.32 17.79
C ASN A 38 13.34 -12.97 18.49
N THR A 39 14.13 -12.05 17.93
CA THR A 39 15.46 -11.67 18.44
C THR A 39 15.51 -10.23 18.96
N ILE A 40 14.38 -9.52 18.97
CA ILE A 40 14.28 -8.14 19.42
C ILE A 40 13.14 -8.03 20.41
N ASP A 41 13.43 -7.48 21.58
CA ASP A 41 12.41 -7.12 22.55
C ASP A 41 11.92 -5.68 22.32
N ASN A 42 10.89 -5.55 21.47
CA ASN A 42 10.12 -4.32 21.26
C ASN A 42 10.98 -3.04 21.15
N LEU A 43 12.00 -3.06 20.29
CA LEU A 43 12.90 -1.92 20.10
C LEU A 43 12.12 -0.73 19.50
N VAL A 44 11.98 0.35 20.28
CA VAL A 44 11.28 1.57 19.88
C VAL A 44 12.27 2.59 19.32
N GLN A 45 11.99 3.12 18.14
CA GLN A 45 12.77 4.19 17.50
C GLN A 45 11.85 5.22 16.83
N GLU A 46 12.32 6.47 16.70
CA GLU A 46 11.62 7.53 15.97
C GLU A 46 12.36 7.87 14.69
N PHE A 47 11.62 7.98 13.59
CA PHE A 47 12.15 8.34 12.28
C PHE A 47 11.45 9.59 11.73
N GLN A 48 12.19 10.42 11.02
CA GLN A 48 11.62 11.46 10.18
C GLN A 48 11.28 10.85 8.81
N LEU A 49 10.00 10.85 8.45
CA LEU A 49 9.54 10.29 7.18
C LEU A 49 9.76 11.30 6.04
N PRO A 50 10.06 10.81 4.81
CA PRO A 50 10.11 11.65 3.62
C PRO A 50 8.78 12.35 3.35
N ASP A 51 8.83 13.53 2.73
CA ASP A 51 7.66 14.30 2.27
C ASP A 51 7.14 13.84 0.90
N LYS A 52 7.87 12.93 0.24
CA LYS A 52 7.54 12.35 -1.07
C LYS A 52 7.30 10.85 -0.96
N PRO A 53 6.39 10.31 -1.78
CA PRO A 53 6.16 8.87 -1.82
C PRO A 53 7.40 8.14 -2.33
N ASP A 54 7.69 7.01 -1.70
CA ASP A 54 8.69 6.03 -2.12
C ASP A 54 8.12 4.64 -1.81
N ALA A 55 7.93 3.83 -2.85
CA ALA A 55 7.33 2.51 -2.74
C ALA A 55 8.29 1.47 -2.16
N GLU A 56 9.60 1.74 -2.20
CA GLU A 56 10.67 0.84 -1.74
C GLU A 56 11.29 1.34 -0.43
N PHE A 57 10.65 2.29 0.26
CA PHE A 57 11.15 2.83 1.51
C PHE A 57 11.27 1.75 2.60
N GLU A 58 12.45 1.69 3.23
CA GLU A 58 12.74 0.77 4.32
C GLU A 58 13.25 1.51 5.55
N LEU A 59 12.88 1.02 6.73
CA LEU A 59 13.46 1.46 8.01
C LEU A 59 14.53 0.47 8.47
N PHE A 60 15.62 1.00 9.00
CA PHE A 60 16.74 0.21 9.50
C PHE A 60 16.78 0.35 11.03
N ALA A 61 16.49 -0.75 11.72
CA ALA A 61 16.64 -0.81 13.17
C ALA A 61 18.10 -0.61 13.59
N SER A 62 18.34 -0.03 14.75
CA SER A 62 19.69 0.09 15.31
C SER A 62 19.69 0.04 16.82
N ASP A 63 20.68 -0.64 17.39
CA ASP A 63 20.97 -0.67 18.82
C ASP A 63 22.49 -0.59 19.09
N ALA A 64 22.93 -0.95 20.30
CA ALA A 64 24.35 -0.96 20.67
C ALA A 64 25.20 -1.94 19.83
N GLY A 65 24.59 -2.96 19.22
CA GLY A 65 25.21 -3.92 18.32
C GLY A 65 25.32 -3.44 16.88
N GLY A 66 24.80 -2.24 16.56
CA GLY A 66 24.88 -1.60 15.24
C GLY A 66 23.53 -1.50 14.53
N SER A 67 23.57 -1.20 13.23
CA SER A 67 22.38 -1.12 12.39
C SER A 67 22.06 -2.46 11.73
N ALA A 68 20.77 -2.77 11.60
CA ALA A 68 20.29 -3.92 10.86
C ALA A 68 20.86 -3.88 9.41
N PRO A 69 21.39 -4.98 8.89
CA PRO A 69 22.01 -5.02 7.56
C PRO A 69 20.97 -5.13 6.41
N SER A 70 19.69 -5.16 6.75
CA SER A 70 18.56 -5.19 5.83
C SER A 70 17.43 -4.38 6.43
N GLY A 71 16.79 -3.54 5.64
CA GLY A 71 15.67 -2.74 6.10
C GLY A 71 14.38 -3.54 6.16
N ASN A 72 13.46 -3.09 6.99
CA ASN A 72 12.08 -3.53 7.01
C ASN A 72 11.26 -2.59 6.14
N VAL A 73 10.48 -3.15 5.20
CA VAL A 73 9.62 -2.38 4.30
C VAL A 73 8.64 -1.55 5.14
N PHE A 74 8.52 -0.27 4.82
CA PHE A 74 7.71 0.67 5.57
C PHE A 74 6.86 1.54 4.65
N ARG A 75 5.54 1.55 4.86
CA ARG A 75 4.59 2.23 3.97
C ARG A 75 4.56 3.73 4.25
N LEU A 76 4.92 4.52 3.25
CA LEU A 76 4.71 5.97 3.24
C LEU A 76 3.31 6.30 2.72
N PHE A 77 2.54 7.04 3.50
CA PHE A 77 1.13 7.28 3.22
C PHE A 77 0.76 8.77 3.38
N PRO A 78 -0.14 9.34 2.54
CA PRO A 78 -0.52 10.75 2.66
C PRO A 78 -1.27 11.10 3.95
N HIS A 79 -1.84 10.11 4.63
CA HIS A 79 -2.67 10.28 5.82
C HIS A 79 -2.07 9.59 7.04
N GLY A 80 -2.75 9.72 8.18
CA GLY A 80 -2.29 9.16 9.45
C GLY A 80 -2.56 7.66 9.59
N ASN A 81 -2.45 7.21 10.84
CA ASN A 81 -2.73 5.84 11.26
C ASN A 81 -3.92 5.81 12.22
N SER A 82 -4.77 4.81 12.09
CA SER A 82 -5.67 4.32 13.13
C SER A 82 -5.09 3.02 13.66
N MET A 83 -4.92 2.92 14.96
CA MET A 83 -4.29 1.77 15.62
C MET A 83 -5.37 0.86 16.19
N GLU A 84 -5.14 -0.44 16.18
CA GLU A 84 -5.96 -1.39 16.91
C GLU A 84 -6.03 -1.04 18.40
N GLN A 85 -7.15 -1.39 19.03
CA GLN A 85 -7.34 -1.34 20.47
C GLN A 85 -8.01 -2.64 20.90
N GLU A 86 -7.28 -3.43 21.68
CA GLU A 86 -7.70 -4.76 22.10
C GLU A 86 -8.41 -4.75 23.46
N PRO A 87 -9.38 -5.66 23.69
CA PRO A 87 -9.88 -6.65 22.73
C PRO A 87 -10.78 -6.02 21.66
N ASN A 88 -10.71 -6.54 20.44
CA ASN A 88 -11.48 -6.10 19.26
C ASN A 88 -12.00 -7.28 18.42
N ASN A 89 -12.26 -8.41 19.08
CA ASN A 89 -12.54 -9.70 18.41
C ASN A 89 -13.95 -9.83 17.83
N ASP A 90 -14.78 -8.78 17.94
CA ASP A 90 -16.12 -8.74 17.38
C ASP A 90 -16.56 -7.30 17.03
N LEU A 91 -17.71 -7.16 16.36
CA LEU A 91 -18.25 -5.86 15.96
C LEU A 91 -18.52 -4.91 17.15
N LYS A 92 -18.82 -5.44 18.35
CA LYS A 92 -19.13 -4.61 19.52
C LYS A 92 -17.88 -3.98 20.11
N THR A 93 -16.78 -4.70 20.03
CA THR A 93 -15.46 -4.33 20.55
C THR A 93 -14.54 -3.75 19.48
N ALA A 94 -15.01 -3.64 18.24
CA ALA A 94 -14.26 -3.15 17.09
C ALA A 94 -13.54 -1.81 17.39
N SER A 95 -12.25 -1.78 17.06
CA SER A 95 -11.38 -0.61 17.19
C SER A 95 -11.89 0.53 16.31
N ALA A 96 -11.99 1.74 16.86
CA ALA A 96 -12.42 2.90 16.09
C ALA A 96 -11.33 3.34 15.10
N ALA A 97 -11.70 3.47 13.82
CA ALA A 97 -10.82 3.98 12.79
C ALA A 97 -11.49 5.10 11.98
N ALA A 98 -10.66 6.00 11.46
CA ALA A 98 -11.12 7.14 10.67
C ALA A 98 -10.57 7.03 9.25
N LEU A 99 -11.42 7.22 8.25
CA LEU A 99 -10.94 7.46 6.89
C LEU A 99 -10.52 8.92 6.75
N PRO A 100 -9.42 9.22 6.02
CA PRO A 100 -8.64 8.32 5.17
C PRO A 100 -7.36 7.74 5.84
N ASN A 101 -7.32 7.55 7.18
CA ASN A 101 -6.16 6.93 7.83
C ASN A 101 -6.02 5.46 7.45
N ALA A 102 -4.79 4.93 7.57
CA ALA A 102 -4.53 3.50 7.43
C ALA A 102 -4.70 2.77 8.77
N PHE A 103 -5.27 1.58 8.73
CA PHE A 103 -5.59 0.81 9.93
C PHE A 103 -4.43 -0.16 10.18
N ASN A 104 -3.82 -0.12 11.37
CA ASN A 104 -2.67 -0.95 11.70
C ASN A 104 -3.01 -1.82 12.90
N GLY A 105 -2.60 -3.08 12.85
CA GLY A 105 -2.72 -4.00 13.97
C GLY A 105 -1.79 -5.20 13.85
N ILE A 106 -1.96 -6.15 14.77
CA ILE A 106 -1.17 -7.36 14.87
C ILE A 106 -2.12 -8.50 15.22
N ILE A 107 -2.19 -9.54 14.39
CA ILE A 107 -2.88 -10.79 14.73
C ILE A 107 -2.02 -11.52 15.77
N LYS A 108 -2.24 -11.25 17.06
CA LYS A 108 -1.27 -11.55 18.13
C LYS A 108 -1.14 -13.03 18.46
N LYS A 109 -2.22 -13.80 18.26
CA LYS A 109 -2.31 -15.19 18.71
C LYS A 109 -3.15 -16.04 17.75
N GLU A 110 -3.09 -17.35 17.93
CA GLU A 110 -3.92 -18.28 17.17
C GLU A 110 -5.42 -17.98 17.36
N GLY A 111 -6.16 -17.95 16.25
CA GLY A 111 -7.59 -17.65 16.22
C GLY A 111 -7.96 -16.20 16.49
N ASP A 112 -6.98 -15.30 16.52
CA ASP A 112 -7.23 -13.87 16.71
C ASP A 112 -7.90 -13.25 15.48
N ILE A 113 -8.86 -12.37 15.74
CA ILE A 113 -9.64 -11.68 14.73
C ILE A 113 -9.67 -10.22 15.13
N ASP A 114 -9.19 -9.34 14.28
CA ASP A 114 -9.29 -7.91 14.55
C ASP A 114 -10.46 -7.31 13.79
N PHE A 115 -11.33 -6.58 14.49
CA PHE A 115 -12.35 -5.73 13.89
C PHE A 115 -12.00 -4.26 14.04
N PHE A 116 -12.18 -3.49 12.96
CA PHE A 116 -12.25 -2.03 12.98
C PHE A 116 -13.63 -1.56 12.54
N LYS A 117 -14.07 -0.42 13.10
CA LYS A 117 -15.27 0.30 12.67
C LYS A 117 -14.92 1.68 12.12
N PHE A 118 -15.58 2.09 11.05
CA PHE A 118 -15.35 3.36 10.38
C PHE A 118 -16.62 3.87 9.70
N GLN A 119 -16.64 5.16 9.38
CA GLN A 119 -17.76 5.79 8.67
C GLN A 119 -17.49 5.84 7.16
N ALA A 120 -18.48 5.47 6.35
CA ALA A 120 -18.44 5.61 4.89
C ALA A 120 -19.71 6.30 4.38
N LYS A 121 -19.63 6.87 3.18
CA LYS A 121 -20.73 7.61 2.53
C LYS A 121 -21.36 6.81 1.40
N LYS A 122 -22.64 7.03 1.16
CA LYS A 122 -23.39 6.53 0.01
C LYS A 122 -22.66 6.88 -1.29
N ASP A 123 -22.61 5.91 -2.18
CA ASP A 123 -21.96 5.96 -3.48
C ASP A 123 -20.43 6.18 -3.46
N GLN A 124 -19.82 6.31 -2.27
CA GLN A 124 -18.37 6.29 -2.12
C GLN A 124 -17.85 4.93 -2.56
N THR A 125 -16.82 4.92 -3.41
CA THR A 125 -16.11 3.71 -3.78
C THR A 125 -14.71 3.76 -3.20
N LEU A 126 -14.38 2.79 -2.35
CA LEU A 126 -13.05 2.65 -1.77
C LEU A 126 -12.33 1.46 -2.38
N GLU A 127 -11.03 1.64 -2.62
CA GLU A 127 -10.07 0.55 -2.72
C GLU A 127 -9.65 0.18 -1.31
N ILE A 128 -9.79 -1.09 -0.96
CA ILE A 128 -9.43 -1.64 0.34
C ILE A 128 -8.27 -2.57 0.07
N GLU A 129 -7.08 -2.18 0.55
CA GLU A 129 -5.86 -2.92 0.30
C GLU A 129 -5.17 -3.25 1.62
N CYS A 130 -4.91 -4.55 1.81
CA CYS A 130 -4.11 -5.03 2.94
C CYS A 130 -2.66 -5.22 2.51
N TYR A 131 -1.75 -4.77 3.36
CA TYR A 131 -0.33 -5.02 3.27
C TYR A 131 0.06 -5.93 4.44
N ALA A 132 0.48 -7.15 4.12
CA ALA A 132 1.05 -8.09 5.06
C ALA A 132 2.29 -8.77 4.45
N ARG A 133 2.11 -9.70 3.51
CA ARG A 133 3.24 -10.37 2.83
C ARG A 133 4.15 -9.37 2.12
N ARG A 134 3.60 -8.33 1.50
CA ARG A 134 4.40 -7.29 0.82
C ARG A 134 5.21 -6.41 1.78
N ILE A 135 4.84 -6.35 3.05
CA ILE A 135 5.64 -5.74 4.14
C ILE A 135 6.44 -6.78 4.92
N ARG A 136 6.59 -8.00 4.37
CA ARG A 136 7.34 -9.14 4.93
C ARG A 136 6.77 -9.73 6.23
N SER A 137 5.50 -9.44 6.54
CA SER A 137 4.77 -10.13 7.60
C SER A 137 4.51 -11.60 7.23
N PRO A 138 4.51 -12.54 8.20
CA PRO A 138 4.13 -13.93 7.97
C PRO A 138 2.61 -14.15 7.81
N LEU A 139 1.81 -13.11 8.10
CA LEU A 139 0.35 -13.13 7.99
C LEU A 139 -0.10 -13.37 6.55
N ASP A 140 -1.07 -14.27 6.40
CA ASP A 140 -1.81 -14.54 5.18
C ASP A 140 -3.22 -13.92 5.30
N PRO A 141 -3.39 -12.63 4.98
CA PRO A 141 -4.55 -11.85 5.42
C PRO A 141 -5.84 -12.21 4.69
N VAL A 142 -6.87 -12.62 5.44
CA VAL A 142 -8.25 -12.67 4.95
C VAL A 142 -9.00 -11.45 5.47
N VAL A 143 -9.51 -10.61 4.56
CA VAL A 143 -10.17 -9.35 4.91
C VAL A 143 -11.63 -9.37 4.48
N ASN A 144 -12.53 -9.03 5.39
CA ASN A 144 -13.97 -9.02 5.14
C ASN A 144 -14.63 -7.71 5.59
N LEU A 145 -15.54 -7.18 4.77
CA LEU A 145 -16.34 -5.99 5.05
C LEU A 145 -17.74 -6.38 5.52
N TYR A 146 -18.26 -5.70 6.53
CA TYR A 146 -19.59 -5.92 7.11
C TYR A 146 -20.36 -4.61 7.27
N ASN A 147 -21.69 -4.72 7.32
CA ASN A 147 -22.57 -3.66 7.79
C ASN A 147 -22.84 -3.76 9.30
N GLU A 148 -23.55 -2.78 9.86
CA GLU A 148 -24.02 -2.73 11.25
C GLU A 148 -24.87 -3.94 11.70
N LYS A 149 -25.42 -4.72 10.75
CA LYS A 149 -26.22 -5.93 11.01
C LYS A 149 -25.38 -7.21 10.98
N SER A 150 -24.05 -7.08 11.00
CA SER A 150 -23.09 -8.18 10.85
C SER A 150 -23.22 -8.96 9.54
N GLN A 151 -23.86 -8.41 8.51
CA GLN A 151 -23.89 -9.06 7.19
C GLN A 151 -22.60 -8.74 6.44
N ARG A 152 -21.94 -9.78 5.94
CA ARG A 152 -20.77 -9.66 5.07
C ARG A 152 -21.18 -9.06 3.73
N LEU A 153 -20.58 -7.93 3.39
CA LEU A 153 -20.80 -7.18 2.17
C LEU A 153 -19.80 -7.55 1.05
N GLY A 154 -18.59 -7.94 1.43
CA GLY A 154 -17.50 -8.28 0.51
C GLY A 154 -16.25 -8.72 1.26
N GLY A 155 -15.22 -9.13 0.53
CA GLY A 155 -13.93 -9.51 1.12
C GLY A 155 -13.05 -10.29 0.13
N ASN A 156 -11.78 -10.45 0.49
CA ASN A 156 -10.76 -11.12 -0.32
C ASN A 156 -9.60 -11.59 0.58
N ASP A 157 -8.80 -12.52 0.08
CA ASP A 157 -7.56 -13.04 0.66
C ASP A 157 -6.36 -12.88 -0.31
N ASP A 158 -6.51 -13.23 -1.59
CA ASP A 158 -5.34 -13.40 -2.49
C ASP A 158 -5.33 -12.55 -3.79
N SER A 159 -5.79 -11.30 -3.77
CA SER A 159 -5.83 -10.47 -5.00
C SER A 159 -4.49 -9.78 -5.35
N ARG A 160 -3.52 -9.68 -4.43
CA ARG A 160 -2.21 -9.04 -4.66
C ARG A 160 -1.06 -10.00 -4.34
N GLY A 161 -1.11 -11.20 -4.91
CA GLY A 161 -0.42 -12.34 -4.31
C GLY A 161 -1.22 -12.76 -3.08
N PRO A 162 -0.60 -13.18 -1.97
CA PRO A 162 -1.35 -13.55 -0.77
C PRO A 162 -1.90 -12.37 0.04
N ASP A 163 -1.71 -11.13 -0.44
CA ASP A 163 -2.26 -9.94 0.20
C ASP A 163 -3.66 -9.62 -0.35
N SER A 164 -4.61 -9.34 0.55
CA SER A 164 -5.99 -9.02 0.21
C SER A 164 -6.15 -7.66 -0.46
N TYR A 165 -6.96 -7.61 -1.51
CA TYR A 165 -7.39 -6.38 -2.17
C TYR A 165 -8.79 -6.52 -2.77
N PHE A 166 -9.65 -5.53 -2.56
CA PHE A 166 -10.93 -5.44 -3.24
C PHE A 166 -11.45 -4.00 -3.29
N ARG A 167 -12.41 -3.75 -4.18
CA ARG A 167 -13.13 -2.46 -4.25
C ARG A 167 -14.56 -2.65 -3.76
N TYR A 168 -15.08 -1.66 -3.04
CA TYR A 168 -16.47 -1.68 -2.61
C TYR A 168 -17.12 -0.32 -2.77
N LYS A 169 -18.34 -0.31 -3.33
CA LYS A 169 -19.20 0.87 -3.44
C LYS A 169 -20.25 0.83 -2.33
N PHE A 170 -20.16 1.77 -1.40
CA PHE A 170 -21.02 1.80 -0.21
C PHE A 170 -22.45 2.25 -0.57
N PRO A 171 -23.50 1.48 -0.19
CA PRO A 171 -24.86 1.75 -0.63
C PRO A 171 -25.57 2.86 0.16
N ALA A 172 -25.06 3.20 1.35
CA ALA A 172 -25.64 4.18 2.26
C ALA A 172 -24.56 4.84 3.12
N ASP A 173 -24.86 6.03 3.64
CA ASP A 173 -24.09 6.63 4.72
C ASP A 173 -24.24 5.78 5.98
N GLY A 174 -23.15 5.56 6.72
CA GLY A 174 -23.23 4.90 8.01
C GLY A 174 -21.93 4.26 8.48
N GLU A 175 -22.05 3.54 9.59
CA GLU A 175 -20.96 2.77 10.18
C GLU A 175 -20.82 1.40 9.47
N TYR A 176 -19.58 1.09 9.13
CA TYR A 176 -19.18 -0.17 8.52
C TYR A 176 -18.03 -0.77 9.32
N PHE A 177 -17.85 -2.07 9.16
CA PHE A 177 -16.86 -2.83 9.90
C PHE A 177 -15.97 -3.59 8.94
N ILE A 178 -14.68 -3.66 9.23
CA ILE A 178 -13.76 -4.54 8.53
C ILE A 178 -13.14 -5.51 9.52
N SER A 179 -13.05 -6.77 9.15
CA SER A 179 -12.33 -7.78 9.90
C SER A 179 -11.06 -8.19 9.16
N ILE A 180 -10.05 -8.62 9.92
CA ILE A 180 -8.86 -9.27 9.38
C ILE A 180 -8.47 -10.48 10.25
N THR A 181 -8.07 -11.56 9.58
CA THR A 181 -7.59 -12.82 10.19
C THR A 181 -6.43 -13.38 9.38
N ASP A 182 -5.66 -14.31 9.95
CA ASP A 182 -4.79 -15.20 9.16
C ASP A 182 -5.64 -16.32 8.52
N HIS A 183 -5.36 -16.65 7.26
CA HIS A 183 -6.06 -17.71 6.52
C HIS A 183 -5.94 -19.10 7.17
N LEU A 184 -4.85 -19.36 7.89
CA LEU A 184 -4.63 -20.60 8.64
C LEU A 184 -4.88 -20.42 10.15
N SER A 185 -5.55 -19.33 10.55
CA SER A 185 -5.82 -18.96 11.95
C SER A 185 -4.59 -18.84 12.84
N ARG A 186 -3.40 -18.63 12.26
CA ARG A 186 -2.16 -18.41 13.04
C ARG A 186 -2.12 -16.98 13.58
N GLY A 187 -1.22 -16.74 14.52
CA GLY A 187 -0.87 -15.40 14.98
C GLY A 187 0.50 -15.38 15.65
N GLY A 188 0.99 -14.17 15.90
CA GLY A 188 2.27 -13.94 16.57
C GLY A 188 2.63 -12.46 16.60
N GLU A 189 3.66 -12.12 17.39
CA GLU A 189 4.09 -10.73 17.60
C GLU A 189 4.55 -10.00 16.34
N ASP A 190 4.89 -10.73 15.28
CA ASP A 190 5.31 -10.19 13.98
C ASP A 190 4.26 -10.31 12.87
N PHE A 191 3.05 -10.78 13.17
CA PHE A 191 1.89 -10.83 12.26
C PHE A 191 1.26 -9.43 12.08
N VAL A 192 2.10 -8.44 11.84
CA VAL A 192 1.71 -7.06 11.62
C VAL A 192 0.99 -6.94 10.28
N TYR A 193 -0.06 -6.12 10.24
CA TYR A 193 -0.72 -5.73 9.00
C TYR A 193 -0.98 -4.23 8.95
N ARG A 194 -1.29 -3.78 7.73
CA ARG A 194 -1.78 -2.43 7.45
C ARG A 194 -2.85 -2.48 6.39
N ILE A 195 -4.02 -1.92 6.67
CA ILE A 195 -5.10 -1.74 5.70
C ILE A 195 -5.15 -0.28 5.28
N GLU A 196 -4.95 -0.03 3.98
CA GLU A 196 -5.13 1.28 3.38
C GLU A 196 -6.49 1.31 2.68
N MET A 197 -7.31 2.32 3.00
CA MET A 197 -8.62 2.53 2.39
C MET A 197 -8.67 3.91 1.75
N LEU A 198 -8.62 3.94 0.42
CA LEU A 198 -8.58 5.18 -0.34
C LEU A 198 -9.72 5.24 -1.35
N PRO A 199 -10.29 6.45 -1.60
CA PRO A 199 -11.15 6.64 -2.75
C PRO A 199 -10.43 6.23 -4.04
N VAL A 200 -11.17 5.61 -4.94
CA VAL A 200 -10.68 5.36 -6.30
C VAL A 200 -10.23 6.67 -6.93
N SER A 201 -8.95 6.76 -7.28
CA SER A 201 -8.39 7.97 -7.89
C SER A 201 -8.37 7.82 -9.42
N PRO A 202 -8.74 8.87 -10.17
CA PRO A 202 -8.60 8.86 -11.63
C PRO A 202 -7.11 8.83 -11.99
N ALA A 203 -6.71 7.93 -12.88
CA ALA A 203 -5.35 7.85 -13.37
C ALA A 203 -5.35 7.68 -14.89
N LEU A 204 -4.45 8.40 -15.55
CA LEU A 204 -4.24 8.36 -16.99
C LEU A 204 -2.78 8.02 -17.27
N GLU A 205 -2.56 6.91 -17.98
CA GLU A 205 -1.25 6.59 -18.53
C GLU A 205 -1.26 6.86 -20.04
N LEU A 206 -0.32 7.68 -20.49
CA LEU A 206 -0.08 7.97 -21.90
C LEU A 206 1.23 7.32 -22.33
N GLY A 207 1.23 6.74 -23.52
CA GLY A 207 2.42 6.13 -24.08
C GLY A 207 2.46 6.25 -25.60
N ILE A 208 3.66 6.12 -26.17
CA ILE A 208 3.84 5.90 -27.60
C ILE A 208 4.00 4.39 -27.79
N PRO A 209 3.08 3.69 -28.47
CA PRO A 209 3.18 2.25 -28.67
C PRO A 209 4.51 1.89 -29.32
N ARG A 210 5.16 0.83 -28.82
CA ARG A 210 6.33 0.25 -29.49
C ARG A 210 5.86 -0.54 -30.71
N ASN A 211 6.37 -0.19 -31.87
CA ASN A 211 6.10 -0.86 -33.13
C ASN A 211 7.09 -2.01 -33.42
N ALA A 212 8.19 -2.11 -32.67
CA ALA A 212 9.18 -3.18 -32.81
C ALA A 212 9.75 -3.62 -31.46
N ARG A 213 10.07 -4.91 -31.32
CA ARG A 213 10.64 -5.50 -30.10
C ARG A 213 12.08 -5.02 -29.90
N TYR A 214 12.43 -4.64 -28.68
CA TYR A 214 13.76 -4.13 -28.30
C TYR A 214 14.23 -2.91 -29.12
N SER A 215 13.30 -2.10 -29.62
CA SER A 215 13.62 -0.89 -30.39
C SER A 215 13.19 0.38 -29.66
N GLN A 216 13.89 1.47 -29.93
CA GLN A 216 13.50 2.84 -29.57
C GLN A 216 12.91 3.61 -30.77
N GLU A 217 12.71 2.92 -31.90
CA GLU A 217 12.12 3.51 -33.09
C GLU A 217 10.77 4.17 -32.78
N ARG A 218 10.62 5.43 -33.21
CA ARG A 218 9.44 6.27 -32.97
C ARG A 218 9.05 6.44 -31.50
N GLN A 219 9.94 6.13 -30.55
CA GLN A 219 9.77 6.45 -29.13
C GLN A 219 10.22 7.89 -28.81
N THR A 220 10.71 8.62 -29.82
CA THR A 220 11.04 10.04 -29.78
C THR A 220 10.29 10.79 -30.89
N ILE A 221 9.87 12.02 -30.60
CA ILE A 221 9.17 12.89 -31.56
C ILE A 221 10.17 13.92 -32.07
N VAL A 222 10.42 13.91 -33.38
CA VAL A 222 11.31 14.87 -34.06
C VAL A 222 10.49 15.68 -35.07
N VAL A 223 10.27 16.96 -34.78
CA VAL A 223 9.53 17.87 -35.67
C VAL A 223 10.51 18.81 -36.37
N ALA A 224 10.79 18.55 -37.65
CA ALA A 224 11.62 19.45 -38.45
C ALA A 224 10.90 20.79 -38.71
N ARG A 225 11.66 21.89 -38.83
CA ARG A 225 11.09 23.22 -39.08
C ARG A 225 10.25 23.21 -40.35
N GLY A 226 9.00 23.69 -40.26
CA GLY A 226 8.04 23.73 -41.37
C GLY A 226 7.45 22.37 -41.73
N ASN A 227 7.64 21.34 -40.90
CA ASN A 227 7.14 19.99 -41.12
C ASN A 227 6.30 19.49 -39.92
N ARG A 228 5.72 18.29 -40.07
CA ARG A 228 4.90 17.61 -39.06
C ARG A 228 5.45 16.23 -38.76
N PHE A 229 5.20 15.76 -37.54
CA PHE A 229 5.46 14.38 -37.13
C PHE A 229 4.15 13.75 -36.66
N ALA A 230 3.78 12.61 -37.22
CA ALA A 230 2.61 11.86 -36.78
C ALA A 230 3.03 10.84 -35.71
N ALA A 231 2.39 10.86 -34.56
CA ALA A 231 2.55 9.87 -33.49
C ALA A 231 1.18 9.31 -33.10
N VAL A 232 1.13 8.00 -32.87
CA VAL A 232 -0.01 7.38 -32.19
C VAL A 232 0.27 7.47 -30.69
N ILE A 233 -0.67 8.05 -29.94
CA ILE A 233 -0.62 8.08 -28.49
C ILE A 233 -1.65 7.07 -27.97
N SER A 234 -1.19 6.05 -27.25
CA SER A 234 -2.07 5.19 -26.47
C SER A 234 -2.44 5.89 -25.17
N ALA A 235 -3.71 5.79 -24.79
CA ALA A 235 -4.22 6.32 -23.53
C ALA A 235 -4.94 5.23 -22.75
N GLN A 236 -4.37 4.82 -21.61
CA GLN A 236 -5.02 3.92 -20.68
C GLN A 236 -5.65 4.72 -19.55
N ARG A 237 -6.97 4.62 -19.44
CA ARG A 237 -7.76 5.32 -18.40
C ARG A 237 -8.07 4.36 -17.28
N THR A 238 -7.94 4.86 -16.06
CA THR A 238 -8.34 4.15 -14.84
C THR A 238 -9.24 5.07 -14.02
N ASN A 239 -10.45 4.60 -13.69
CA ASN A 239 -11.41 5.31 -12.84
C ASN A 239 -11.91 6.68 -13.38
N PHE A 240 -11.86 6.94 -14.70
CA PHE A 240 -12.53 8.09 -15.32
C PHE A 240 -12.91 7.84 -16.78
N GLY A 241 -13.97 8.50 -17.24
CA GLY A 241 -14.49 8.42 -18.63
C GLY A 241 -14.57 9.76 -19.37
N GLY A 242 -14.02 10.83 -18.79
CA GLY A 242 -14.05 12.18 -19.36
C GLY A 242 -13.10 12.40 -20.54
N GLU A 243 -13.16 13.61 -21.10
CA GLU A 243 -12.28 14.07 -22.18
C GLU A 243 -10.81 14.09 -21.71
N ILE A 244 -9.88 13.76 -22.62
CA ILE A 244 -8.45 13.99 -22.41
C ILE A 244 -8.07 15.28 -23.12
N ALA A 245 -7.73 16.30 -22.34
CA ALA A 245 -7.09 17.50 -22.85
C ALA A 245 -5.56 17.31 -22.86
N LEU A 246 -4.92 17.57 -23.99
CA LEU A 246 -3.46 17.61 -24.08
C LEU A 246 -2.97 19.02 -23.80
N ASP A 247 -2.26 19.21 -22.69
CA ASP A 247 -1.60 20.48 -22.40
C ASP A 247 -0.33 20.62 -23.26
N THR A 248 -0.27 21.69 -24.05
CA THR A 248 0.84 22.02 -24.94
C THR A 248 1.67 23.21 -24.44
N SER A 249 1.37 23.72 -23.24
CA SER A 249 2.00 24.90 -22.65
C SER A 249 3.53 24.82 -22.57
N ASN A 250 4.07 23.61 -22.37
CA ASN A 250 5.50 23.34 -22.23
C ASN A 250 6.18 22.86 -23.53
N PHE A 251 5.52 22.99 -24.68
CA PHE A 251 6.13 22.60 -25.95
C PHE A 251 7.23 23.58 -26.40
N PRO A 252 8.23 23.11 -27.17
CA PRO A 252 9.19 24.00 -27.80
C PRO A 252 8.47 25.07 -28.64
N LYS A 253 8.99 26.30 -28.59
CA LYS A 253 8.43 27.44 -29.33
C LYS A 253 8.23 27.10 -30.81
N GLY A 254 7.02 27.30 -31.31
CA GLY A 254 6.64 27.03 -32.71
C GLY A 254 6.18 25.60 -33.00
N VAL A 255 6.14 24.73 -31.99
CA VAL A 255 5.50 23.41 -32.07
C VAL A 255 4.07 23.49 -31.56
N SER A 256 3.14 22.89 -32.29
CA SER A 256 1.75 22.70 -31.86
C SER A 256 1.33 21.26 -32.11
N VAL A 257 0.28 20.82 -31.43
CA VAL A 257 -0.41 19.55 -31.69
C VAL A 257 -1.75 19.82 -32.33
N VAL A 258 -2.10 18.98 -33.29
CA VAL A 258 -3.42 18.88 -33.89
C VAL A 258 -3.86 17.45 -33.61
N ALA A 259 -4.89 17.27 -32.79
CA ALA A 259 -5.42 15.98 -32.36
C ALA A 259 -6.79 15.73 -33.01
#